data_AF-A0A212IIB8-F1
#
_entry.id   AF-A0A212IIB8-F1
#
_cell.length_a   1.000
_cell.length_b   1.000
_cell.length_c   1.000
_cell.angle_alpha   90.00
_cell.angle_beta   90.00
_cell.angle_gamma   90.00
#
_symmetry.space_group_name_H-M   'P 1'
#
loop_
_entity.id
_entity.type
_entity.pdbx_description
1 polymer ?
#
loop_
_entity_poly.entity_id
_entity_poly.type
_entity_poly.pdbx_seq_one_letter_code
_entity_poly.pdbx_strand_id
1 'polypeptide(L)'
;MFHVDNNSAVPVMPAVKPVVSAVTSFFTEGGNGVPPTYPGPDWFNIIQSELLAVLAAAGITPDKANNVQLLAAMRALFLDTSQNGADIQDKALFLQNLGLSDAFLIKEKYLPASLNLNTLGGEGKYGIYAQPVTNNATTANNYPTAEAGALLVTPSANNGMQIYITLSGHLWSRISLDNANTQWSQWVRQALKAELDDGLNLKFDSSSLSSSGKALVAKNSVSDMRTYLQLLSAAQRDVGTGANQIPDMNAFSGSIVSKGYQKLPGGLIIQWGINNASVGGTSGNGEDVPYAIPFPNGCLSLTATFDNGGPVIPSAAASLVDNVYFKLRCSEASGSYIFRWIALGF
;
A
#
# COMPACT_ATOMS: atom_id res chain seq x y z
N MET A 1 -43.67 -29.34 -59.38
CA MET A 1 -44.26 -28.16 -60.06
C MET A 1 -43.66 -28.07 -61.45
N PHE A 2 -44.50 -27.88 -62.47
CA PHE A 2 -44.07 -27.66 -63.85
C PHE A 2 -45.10 -26.75 -64.53
N HIS A 3 -44.71 -26.05 -65.58
CA HIS A 3 -45.71 -25.30 -66.35
C HIS A 3 -46.68 -26.27 -67.03
N VAL A 4 -47.88 -25.82 -67.37
CA VAL A 4 -48.80 -26.58 -68.21
C VAL A 4 -48.09 -26.98 -69.51
N ASP A 5 -48.11 -28.27 -69.83
CA ASP A 5 -47.32 -28.88 -70.90
C ASP A 5 -48.17 -29.83 -71.77
N ASN A 6 -49.43 -29.47 -72.00
CA ASN A 6 -50.37 -30.24 -72.83
C ASN A 6 -50.59 -29.59 -74.21
N ASN A 7 -51.24 -30.32 -75.12
CA ASN A 7 -51.46 -29.89 -76.51
C ASN A 7 -52.38 -28.65 -76.65
N SER A 8 -53.03 -28.20 -75.57
CA SER A 8 -53.86 -27.00 -75.55
C SER A 8 -53.14 -25.75 -75.03
N ALA A 9 -51.89 -25.89 -74.55
CA ALA A 9 -51.11 -24.78 -74.04
C ALA A 9 -50.61 -23.86 -75.17
N VAL A 10 -50.48 -22.57 -74.86
CA VAL A 10 -49.90 -21.57 -75.76
C VAL A 10 -48.48 -21.20 -75.30
N PRO A 11 -47.54 -20.90 -76.22
CA PRO A 11 -46.13 -20.67 -75.88
C PRO A 11 -45.85 -19.30 -75.24
N VAL A 12 -46.80 -18.37 -75.30
CA VAL A 12 -46.70 -17.02 -74.74
C VAL A 12 -47.91 -16.78 -73.85
N MET A 13 -47.67 -16.27 -72.63
CA MET A 13 -48.75 -15.94 -71.70
C MET A 13 -49.68 -14.90 -72.34
N PRO A 14 -51.00 -15.16 -72.42
CA PRO A 14 -51.96 -14.18 -72.88
C PRO A 14 -51.94 -12.91 -72.01
N ALA A 15 -52.28 -11.77 -72.60
CA ALA A 15 -52.38 -10.51 -71.86
C ALA A 15 -53.40 -10.65 -70.71
N VAL A 16 -52.98 -10.30 -69.49
CA VAL A 16 -53.84 -10.31 -68.30
C VAL A 16 -54.98 -9.31 -68.49
N LYS A 17 -56.22 -9.75 -68.26
CA LYS A 17 -57.40 -8.91 -68.42
C LYS A 17 -57.47 -7.83 -67.33
N PRO A 18 -58.16 -6.71 -67.60
CA PRO A 18 -58.34 -5.65 -66.60
C PRO A 18 -59.02 -6.15 -65.33
N VAL A 19 -58.72 -5.51 -64.20
CA VAL A 19 -59.39 -5.77 -62.91
C VAL A 19 -60.88 -5.46 -63.05
N VAL A 20 -61.73 -6.42 -62.69
CA VAL A 20 -63.19 -6.31 -62.86
C VAL A 20 -63.93 -5.96 -61.57
N SER A 21 -63.33 -6.20 -60.40
CA SER A 21 -63.91 -5.89 -59.09
C SER A 21 -62.91 -5.17 -58.20
N ALA A 22 -63.34 -4.10 -57.55
CA ALA A 22 -62.58 -3.40 -56.51
C ALA A 22 -62.78 -4.00 -55.10
N VAL A 23 -63.67 -4.98 -54.96
CA VAL A 23 -64.01 -5.65 -53.69
C VAL A 23 -63.58 -7.12 -53.74
N THR A 24 -62.95 -7.58 -52.66
CA THR A 24 -62.51 -8.98 -52.51
C THR A 24 -63.70 -9.93 -52.63
N SER A 25 -63.58 -10.92 -53.51
CA SER A 25 -64.61 -11.94 -53.80
C SER A 25 -64.02 -13.34 -53.66
N PHE A 26 -64.86 -14.34 -53.41
CA PHE A 26 -64.46 -15.72 -53.15
C PHE A 26 -65.12 -16.70 -54.12
N PHE A 27 -64.53 -17.89 -54.27
CA PHE A 27 -65.11 -18.97 -55.06
C PHE A 27 -66.46 -19.42 -54.47
N THR A 28 -67.45 -19.63 -55.33
CA THR A 28 -68.75 -20.22 -54.99
C THR A 28 -69.10 -21.33 -55.98
N GLU A 29 -69.74 -22.40 -55.49
CA GLU A 29 -70.35 -23.46 -56.30
C GLU A 29 -71.57 -22.98 -57.10
N GLY A 30 -71.96 -21.71 -56.93
CA GLY A 30 -73.20 -21.16 -57.46
C GLY A 30 -74.41 -21.49 -56.57
N GLY A 31 -75.61 -21.16 -57.04
CA GLY A 31 -76.88 -21.39 -56.33
C GLY A 31 -77.85 -20.20 -56.42
N ASN A 32 -79.16 -20.44 -56.26
CA ASN A 32 -80.23 -19.43 -56.36
C ASN A 32 -80.09 -18.46 -57.56
N GLY A 33 -79.73 -18.99 -58.74
CA GLY A 33 -79.58 -18.21 -59.97
C GLY A 33 -78.20 -17.57 -60.18
N VAL A 34 -77.24 -17.78 -59.28
CA VAL A 34 -75.83 -17.35 -59.46
C VAL A 34 -75.01 -18.50 -60.04
N PRO A 35 -74.26 -18.29 -61.14
CA PRO A 35 -73.39 -19.31 -61.72
C PRO A 35 -72.18 -19.60 -60.81
N PRO A 36 -71.60 -20.82 -60.89
CA PRO A 36 -70.36 -21.14 -60.21
C PRO A 36 -69.22 -20.24 -60.67
N THR A 37 -68.24 -20.01 -59.79
CA THR A 37 -67.07 -19.21 -60.11
C THR A 37 -66.16 -19.93 -61.09
N TYR A 38 -65.83 -19.26 -62.20
CA TYR A 38 -64.82 -19.70 -63.15
C TYR A 38 -63.58 -18.79 -63.04
N PRO A 39 -62.45 -19.26 -62.45
CA PRO A 39 -61.25 -18.43 -62.29
C PRO A 39 -60.64 -17.93 -63.60
N GLY A 40 -60.77 -18.72 -64.68
CA GLY A 40 -60.24 -18.38 -65.99
C GLY A 40 -58.71 -18.57 -66.12
N PRO A 41 -58.19 -18.47 -67.37
CA PRO A 41 -56.78 -18.71 -67.67
C PRO A 41 -55.84 -17.75 -66.95
N ASP A 42 -56.23 -16.48 -66.78
CA ASP A 42 -55.42 -15.47 -66.09
C ASP A 42 -55.06 -15.92 -64.67
N TRP A 43 -56.06 -16.38 -63.90
CA TRP A 43 -55.86 -16.84 -62.52
C TRP A 43 -54.91 -18.04 -62.45
N PHE A 44 -55.14 -19.06 -63.29
CA PHE A 44 -54.29 -20.26 -63.30
C PHE A 44 -52.86 -19.98 -63.76
N ASN A 45 -52.70 -19.14 -64.79
CA ASN A 45 -51.37 -18.75 -65.28
C ASN A 45 -50.62 -17.92 -64.25
N ILE A 46 -51.30 -17.03 -63.51
CA ILE A 46 -50.70 -16.27 -62.41
C ILE A 46 -50.22 -17.23 -61.31
N ILE A 47 -51.09 -18.09 -60.78
CA ILE A 47 -50.72 -19.03 -59.72
C ILE A 47 -49.57 -19.95 -60.16
N GLN A 48 -49.61 -20.47 -61.39
CA GLN A 48 -48.54 -21.28 -61.93
C GLN A 48 -47.22 -20.50 -61.99
N SER A 49 -47.26 -19.27 -62.50
CA SER A 49 -46.07 -18.43 -62.66
C SER A 49 -45.48 -18.04 -61.30
N GLU A 50 -46.30 -17.69 -60.31
CA GLU A 50 -45.87 -17.41 -58.94
C GLU A 50 -45.16 -18.62 -58.31
N LEU A 51 -45.75 -19.82 -58.42
CA LEU A 51 -45.13 -21.04 -57.87
C LEU A 51 -43.83 -21.40 -58.60
N LEU A 52 -43.76 -21.23 -59.93
CA LEU A 52 -42.53 -21.43 -60.69
C LEU A 52 -41.47 -20.36 -60.36
N ALA A 53 -41.88 -19.13 -60.09
CA ALA A 53 -40.98 -18.06 -59.66
C ALA A 53 -40.35 -18.38 -58.29
N VAL A 54 -41.08 -19.02 -57.37
CA VAL A 54 -40.50 -19.51 -56.10
C VAL A 54 -39.41 -20.56 -56.35
N LEU A 55 -39.63 -21.50 -57.26
CA LEU A 55 -38.61 -22.49 -57.66
C LEU A 55 -37.39 -21.80 -58.28
N ALA A 56 -37.62 -20.84 -59.18
CA ALA A 56 -36.56 -20.09 -59.83
C ALA A 56 -35.74 -19.27 -58.82
N ALA A 57 -36.38 -18.61 -57.86
CA ALA A 57 -35.72 -17.86 -56.79
C ALA A 57 -34.85 -18.78 -55.92
N ALA A 58 -35.27 -20.03 -55.72
CA ALA A 58 -34.48 -21.06 -55.02
C ALA A 58 -33.40 -21.72 -55.90
N GLY A 59 -33.27 -21.33 -57.17
CA GLY A 59 -32.33 -21.96 -58.12
C GLY A 59 -32.70 -23.38 -58.53
N ILE A 60 -33.96 -23.78 -58.37
CA ILE A 60 -34.46 -25.13 -58.68
C ILE A 60 -35.05 -25.15 -60.09
N THR A 61 -34.55 -26.04 -60.94
CA THR A 61 -35.16 -26.30 -62.26
C THR A 61 -36.46 -27.09 -62.10
N PRO A 62 -37.58 -26.64 -62.69
CA PRO A 62 -38.85 -27.36 -62.63
C PRO A 62 -38.75 -28.78 -63.21
N ASP A 63 -39.25 -29.76 -62.45
CA ASP A 63 -39.31 -31.19 -62.84
C ASP A 63 -40.73 -31.75 -62.64
N LYS A 64 -41.36 -32.22 -63.71
CA LYS A 64 -42.73 -32.78 -63.64
C LYS A 64 -42.83 -34.03 -62.76
N ALA A 65 -41.74 -34.81 -62.64
CA ALA A 65 -41.73 -36.04 -61.84
C ALA A 65 -41.54 -35.81 -60.34
N ASN A 66 -41.10 -34.62 -59.91
CA ASN A 66 -40.78 -34.32 -58.52
C ASN A 66 -41.91 -33.55 -57.81
N ASN A 67 -42.50 -34.16 -56.78
CA ASN A 67 -43.61 -33.60 -56.01
C ASN A 67 -43.19 -32.82 -54.73
N VAL A 68 -41.89 -32.72 -54.42
CA VAL A 68 -41.38 -32.02 -53.22
C VAL A 68 -40.59 -30.75 -53.54
N GLN A 69 -40.65 -30.26 -54.78
CA GLN A 69 -39.87 -29.09 -55.22
C GLN A 69 -40.22 -27.80 -54.46
N LEU A 70 -41.49 -27.58 -54.12
CA LEU A 70 -41.88 -26.38 -53.38
C LEU A 70 -41.32 -26.42 -51.95
N LEU A 71 -41.34 -27.59 -51.31
CA LEU A 71 -40.71 -27.79 -50.00
C LEU A 71 -39.19 -27.58 -50.07
N ALA A 72 -38.54 -28.10 -51.13
CA ALA A 72 -37.12 -27.88 -51.37
C ALA A 72 -36.80 -26.39 -51.58
N ALA A 73 -37.65 -25.66 -52.32
CA ALA A 73 -37.50 -24.23 -52.52
C ALA A 73 -37.62 -23.45 -51.21
N MET A 74 -38.63 -23.76 -50.38
CA MET A 74 -38.78 -23.13 -49.06
C MET A 74 -37.56 -23.39 -48.16
N ARG A 75 -37.01 -24.60 -48.16
CA ARG A 75 -35.78 -24.92 -47.40
C ARG A 75 -34.54 -24.21 -47.90
N ALA A 76 -34.49 -23.85 -49.18
CA ALA A 76 -33.38 -23.08 -49.74
C ALA A 76 -33.52 -21.56 -49.48
N LEU A 77 -34.75 -21.06 -49.41
CA LEU A 77 -35.05 -19.63 -49.27
C LEU A 77 -35.10 -19.15 -47.82
N PHE A 78 -35.36 -20.05 -46.87
CA PHE A 78 -35.47 -19.71 -45.44
C PHE A 78 -34.38 -20.40 -44.63
N LEU A 79 -33.99 -19.77 -43.51
CA LEU A 79 -33.03 -20.35 -42.58
C LEU A 79 -33.61 -21.58 -41.87
N ASP A 80 -32.81 -22.63 -41.79
CA ASP A 80 -33.12 -23.86 -41.09
C ASP A 80 -32.65 -23.78 -39.63
N THR A 81 -33.62 -23.73 -38.71
CA THR A 81 -33.35 -23.70 -37.27
C THR A 81 -32.50 -24.86 -36.76
N SER A 82 -32.53 -26.02 -37.44
CA SER A 82 -31.71 -27.18 -37.06
C SER A 82 -30.23 -27.03 -37.45
N GLN A 83 -29.93 -26.14 -38.40
CA GLN A 83 -28.57 -25.85 -38.84
C GLN A 83 -27.87 -24.79 -37.98
N ASN A 84 -28.55 -24.21 -37.00
CA ASN A 84 -28.00 -23.23 -36.05
C ASN A 84 -27.23 -22.08 -36.75
N GLY A 85 -27.72 -21.60 -37.89
CA GLY A 85 -27.12 -20.48 -38.65
C GLY A 85 -25.93 -20.86 -39.54
N ALA A 86 -25.62 -22.16 -39.71
CA ALA A 86 -24.57 -22.60 -40.62
C ALA A 86 -24.85 -22.21 -42.09
N ASP A 87 -26.12 -22.07 -42.43
CA ASP A 87 -26.73 -21.74 -43.72
C ASP A 87 -26.84 -20.24 -44.02
N ILE A 88 -26.38 -19.38 -43.12
CA ILE A 88 -26.25 -17.94 -43.38
C ILE A 88 -25.18 -17.72 -44.46
N GLN A 89 -25.59 -17.07 -45.56
CA GLN A 89 -24.72 -16.84 -46.72
C GLN A 89 -23.52 -15.93 -46.39
N ASP A 90 -23.79 -14.76 -45.81
CA ASP A 90 -22.75 -13.82 -45.37
C ASP A 90 -22.71 -13.76 -43.84
N LYS A 91 -21.89 -14.64 -43.26
CA LYS A 91 -21.69 -14.70 -41.81
C LYS A 91 -21.07 -13.41 -41.26
N ALA A 92 -20.23 -12.70 -42.03
CA ALA A 92 -19.57 -11.49 -41.58
C ALA A 92 -20.56 -10.32 -41.48
N LEU A 93 -21.37 -10.11 -42.52
CA LEU A 93 -22.43 -9.10 -42.50
C LEU A 93 -23.50 -9.41 -41.46
N PHE A 94 -23.84 -10.69 -41.26
CA PHE A 94 -24.77 -11.08 -40.20
C PHE A 94 -24.25 -10.71 -38.81
N LEU A 95 -22.97 -11.00 -38.51
CA LEU A 95 -22.34 -10.57 -37.26
C LEU A 95 -22.31 -9.04 -37.13
N GLN A 96 -22.06 -8.30 -38.22
CA GLN A 96 -22.11 -6.83 -38.23
C GLN A 96 -23.51 -6.31 -37.90
N ASN A 97 -24.56 -6.86 -38.49
CA ASN A 97 -25.94 -6.46 -38.23
C ASN A 97 -26.40 -6.75 -36.79
N LEU A 98 -25.80 -7.76 -36.16
CA LEU A 98 -25.99 -8.04 -34.73
C LEU A 98 -25.14 -7.14 -33.80
N GLY A 99 -24.30 -6.26 -34.35
CA GLY A 99 -23.35 -5.46 -33.57
C GLY A 99 -22.19 -6.26 -32.98
N LEU A 100 -21.93 -7.46 -33.51
CA LEU A 100 -20.89 -8.39 -33.06
C LEU A 100 -19.62 -8.33 -33.92
N SER A 101 -19.54 -7.42 -34.90
CA SER A 101 -18.34 -7.24 -35.74
C SER A 101 -17.09 -6.91 -34.91
N ASP A 102 -17.28 -6.15 -33.82
CA ASP A 102 -16.21 -5.63 -32.95
C ASP A 102 -16.40 -6.05 -31.48
N ALA A 103 -17.38 -6.90 -31.19
CA ALA A 103 -17.62 -7.42 -29.85
C ALA A 103 -16.39 -8.22 -29.39
N PHE A 104 -15.83 -7.87 -28.24
CA PHE A 104 -14.56 -8.37 -27.67
C PHE A 104 -14.19 -9.82 -28.07
N LEU A 105 -13.57 -9.97 -29.25
CA LEU A 105 -13.33 -11.26 -29.87
C LEU A 105 -12.15 -11.94 -29.17
N ILE A 106 -12.21 -13.27 -29.02
CA ILE A 106 -11.00 -14.08 -28.86
C ILE A 106 -10.33 -14.07 -30.24
N LYS A 107 -9.47 -13.09 -30.48
CA LYS A 107 -8.71 -12.94 -31.73
C LYS A 107 -7.57 -13.94 -31.71
N GLU A 108 -7.38 -14.67 -32.82
CA GLU A 108 -6.25 -15.58 -33.04
C GLU A 108 -5.88 -16.35 -31.77
N LYS A 109 -6.68 -17.38 -31.43
CA LYS A 109 -6.63 -18.16 -30.18
C LYS A 109 -5.23 -18.28 -29.55
N TYR A 110 -4.19 -18.47 -30.36
CA TYR A 110 -2.80 -18.42 -29.93
C TYR A 110 -1.97 -17.44 -30.78
N LEU A 111 -1.23 -16.56 -30.11
CA LEU A 111 -0.29 -15.64 -30.75
C LEU A 111 0.89 -16.39 -31.39
N PRO A 112 1.28 -16.07 -32.63
CA PRO A 112 2.46 -16.63 -33.27
C PRO A 112 3.75 -16.37 -32.47
N ALA A 113 4.71 -17.29 -32.53
CA ALA A 113 5.97 -17.19 -31.78
C ALA A 113 6.78 -15.93 -32.08
N SER A 114 6.73 -15.44 -33.33
CA SER A 114 7.46 -14.26 -33.80
C SER A 114 6.63 -12.96 -33.74
N LEU A 115 5.41 -12.99 -33.20
CA LEU A 115 4.57 -11.80 -33.19
C LEU A 115 5.11 -10.79 -32.18
N ASN A 116 5.36 -9.58 -32.65
CA ASN A 116 5.73 -8.47 -31.81
C ASN A 116 4.47 -7.76 -31.27
N LEU A 117 4.33 -7.64 -29.95
CA LEU A 117 3.12 -7.06 -29.34
C LEU A 117 2.86 -5.61 -29.74
N ASN A 118 3.87 -4.87 -30.21
CA ASN A 118 3.67 -3.50 -30.70
C ASN A 118 2.84 -3.46 -31.98
N THR A 119 2.67 -4.57 -32.71
CA THR A 119 1.77 -4.62 -33.88
C THR A 119 0.29 -4.75 -33.51
N LEU A 120 -0.02 -4.96 -32.22
CA LEU A 120 -1.37 -5.13 -31.71
C LEU A 120 -1.89 -3.84 -31.06
N GLY A 121 -2.02 -2.79 -31.88
CA GLY A 121 -2.63 -1.52 -31.51
C GLY A 121 -3.52 -1.01 -32.63
N GLY A 122 -4.56 -0.27 -32.26
CA GLY A 122 -5.48 0.37 -33.19
C GLY A 122 -6.69 -0.49 -33.56
N GLU A 123 -7.55 0.10 -34.39
CA GLU A 123 -8.80 -0.50 -34.84
C GLU A 123 -8.57 -1.88 -35.49
N GLY A 124 -9.47 -2.82 -35.22
CA GLY A 124 -9.35 -4.21 -35.69
C GLY A 124 -8.36 -5.10 -34.90
N LYS A 125 -7.52 -4.53 -34.02
CA LYS A 125 -6.59 -5.28 -33.15
C LYS A 125 -7.09 -5.47 -31.72
N TYR A 126 -8.22 -4.87 -31.35
CA TYR A 126 -8.81 -5.05 -30.02
C TYR A 126 -9.34 -6.48 -29.82
N GLY A 127 -9.12 -7.04 -28.63
CA GLY A 127 -9.56 -8.39 -28.28
C GLY A 127 -8.72 -9.06 -27.19
N ILE A 128 -9.03 -10.34 -26.97
CA ILE A 128 -8.30 -11.25 -26.08
C ILE A 128 -7.42 -12.16 -26.92
N TYR A 129 -6.15 -12.28 -26.54
CA TYR A 129 -5.19 -13.18 -27.16
C TYR A 129 -4.52 -14.06 -26.10
N ALA A 130 -4.11 -15.27 -26.45
CA ALA A 130 -3.33 -16.13 -25.56
C ALA A 130 -1.92 -16.36 -26.10
N GLN A 131 -0.93 -16.29 -25.23
CA GLN A 131 0.41 -16.80 -25.46
C GLN A 131 0.61 -18.04 -24.57
N PRO A 132 0.41 -19.25 -25.10
CA PRO A 132 0.46 -20.47 -24.28
C PRO A 132 1.90 -20.96 -24.01
N VAL A 133 2.91 -20.44 -24.72
CA VAL A 133 4.29 -20.94 -24.64
C VAL A 133 5.21 -19.86 -24.09
N THR A 134 5.79 -20.10 -22.91
CA THR A 134 6.70 -19.16 -22.23
C THR A 134 7.88 -18.74 -23.10
N ASN A 135 8.47 -19.67 -23.86
CA ASN A 135 9.61 -19.38 -24.74
C ASN A 135 9.28 -18.41 -25.88
N ASN A 136 8.00 -18.23 -26.21
CA ASN A 136 7.54 -17.30 -27.25
C ASN A 136 7.28 -15.89 -26.69
N ALA A 137 7.07 -15.75 -25.37
CA ALA A 137 6.81 -14.49 -24.70
C ALA A 137 8.11 -13.72 -24.42
N THR A 138 8.82 -13.30 -25.47
CA THR A 138 10.15 -12.68 -25.31
C THR A 138 10.09 -11.16 -25.20
N THR A 139 11.04 -10.57 -24.48
CA THR A 139 11.19 -9.10 -24.41
C THR A 139 11.53 -8.49 -25.77
N ALA A 140 12.22 -9.22 -26.65
CA ALA A 140 12.45 -8.81 -28.05
C ALA A 140 11.16 -8.65 -28.85
N ASN A 141 10.12 -9.44 -28.52
CA ASN A 141 8.77 -9.32 -29.07
C ASN A 141 7.87 -8.39 -28.25
N ASN A 142 8.43 -7.56 -27.37
CA ASN A 142 7.74 -6.59 -26.51
C ASN A 142 6.75 -7.20 -25.49
N TYR A 143 6.98 -8.45 -25.05
CA TYR A 143 6.32 -8.97 -23.85
C TYR A 143 6.91 -8.33 -22.59
N PRO A 144 6.11 -8.12 -21.52
CA PRO A 144 6.60 -7.51 -20.29
C PRO A 144 7.59 -8.42 -19.52
N THR A 145 7.47 -9.73 -19.68
CA THR A 145 8.30 -10.73 -19.02
C THR A 145 8.35 -12.02 -19.85
N ALA A 146 9.36 -12.85 -19.61
CA ALA A 146 9.54 -14.17 -20.22
C ALA A 146 8.61 -15.22 -19.60
N GLU A 147 7.30 -15.04 -19.78
CA GLU A 147 6.27 -15.90 -19.20
C GLU A 147 5.04 -15.95 -20.10
N ALA A 148 4.46 -17.14 -20.30
CA ALA A 148 3.17 -17.31 -20.95
C ALA A 148 2.04 -16.59 -20.17
N GLY A 149 0.93 -16.34 -20.87
CA GLY A 149 -0.16 -15.53 -20.31
C GLY A 149 -1.23 -15.13 -21.32
N ALA A 150 -2.16 -14.31 -20.85
CA ALA A 150 -3.23 -13.71 -21.64
C ALA A 150 -2.93 -12.23 -21.90
N LEU A 151 -3.12 -11.79 -23.14
CA LEU A 151 -3.03 -10.41 -23.55
C LEU A 151 -4.42 -9.86 -23.83
N LEU A 152 -4.70 -8.70 -23.25
CA LEU A 152 -5.86 -7.88 -23.51
C LEU A 152 -5.43 -6.65 -24.31
N VAL A 153 -6.09 -6.39 -25.43
CA VAL A 153 -5.89 -5.18 -26.21
C VAL A 153 -7.22 -4.44 -26.25
N THR A 154 -7.28 -3.25 -25.66
CA THR A 154 -8.53 -2.51 -25.45
C THR A 154 -8.49 -1.14 -26.13
N PRO A 155 -9.62 -0.63 -26.64
CA PRO A 155 -9.70 0.73 -27.13
C PRO A 155 -9.41 1.73 -26.01
N SER A 156 -8.67 2.78 -26.34
CA SER A 156 -8.35 3.92 -25.47
C SER A 156 -7.91 5.09 -26.37
N ALA A 157 -7.40 6.18 -25.79
CA ALA A 157 -6.70 7.19 -26.58
C ALA A 157 -5.56 6.55 -27.39
N ASN A 158 -5.16 7.20 -28.48
CA ASN A 158 -4.13 6.69 -29.37
C ASN A 158 -4.51 5.33 -29.98
N ASN A 159 -3.59 4.36 -30.01
CA ASN A 159 -3.85 3.00 -30.50
C ASN A 159 -4.28 2.02 -29.39
N GLY A 160 -4.75 2.54 -28.26
CA GLY A 160 -5.32 1.74 -27.20
C GLY A 160 -4.34 1.40 -26.06
N MET A 161 -4.75 0.42 -25.26
CA MET A 161 -4.06 -0.07 -24.08
C MET A 161 -3.81 -1.57 -24.20
N GLN A 162 -2.70 -2.03 -23.63
CA GLN A 162 -2.41 -3.44 -23.49
C GLN A 162 -2.30 -3.82 -22.02
N ILE A 163 -2.95 -4.92 -21.65
CA ILE A 163 -2.85 -5.54 -20.34
C ILE A 163 -2.40 -6.98 -20.54
N TYR A 164 -1.32 -7.38 -19.88
CA TYR A 164 -0.81 -8.75 -19.94
C TYR A 164 -0.89 -9.39 -18.55
N ILE A 165 -1.55 -10.55 -18.47
CA ILE A 165 -1.69 -11.32 -17.23
C ILE A 165 -0.89 -12.61 -17.42
N THR A 166 0.17 -12.79 -16.64
CA THR A 166 1.02 -13.97 -16.72
C THR A 166 0.38 -15.19 -16.06
N LEU A 167 0.88 -16.40 -16.34
CA LEU A 167 0.43 -17.64 -15.67
C LEU A 167 0.55 -17.57 -14.15
N SER A 168 1.59 -16.91 -13.64
CA SER A 168 1.81 -16.69 -12.21
C SER A 168 0.88 -15.62 -11.61
N GLY A 169 0.00 -15.02 -12.41
CA GLY A 169 -0.98 -14.02 -11.97
C GLY A 169 -0.45 -12.58 -11.93
N HIS A 170 0.72 -12.30 -12.49
CA HIS A 170 1.24 -10.94 -12.56
C HIS A 170 0.51 -10.13 -13.63
N LEU A 171 -0.04 -8.98 -13.24
CA LEU A 171 -0.72 -8.06 -14.16
C LEU A 171 0.22 -6.93 -14.55
N TRP A 172 0.39 -6.77 -15.86
CA TRP A 172 1.18 -5.73 -16.49
C TRP A 172 0.28 -4.87 -17.36
N SER A 173 0.52 -3.56 -17.40
CA SER A 173 -0.23 -2.63 -18.25
C SER A 173 0.69 -1.64 -18.95
N ARG A 174 0.34 -1.27 -20.19
CA ARG A 174 0.98 -0.17 -20.94
C ARG A 174 -0.01 0.49 -21.89
N ILE A 175 0.31 1.69 -22.36
CA ILE A 175 -0.52 2.48 -23.29
C ILE A 175 0.25 2.84 -24.56
N SER A 176 -0.47 3.04 -25.66
CA SER A 176 0.08 3.65 -26.86
C SER A 176 0.31 5.15 -26.63
N LEU A 177 1.46 5.66 -27.07
CA LEU A 177 1.83 7.07 -26.92
C LEU A 177 1.48 7.90 -28.17
N ASP A 178 1.14 7.25 -29.27
CA ASP A 178 0.83 7.90 -30.55
C ASP A 178 -0.32 7.25 -31.32
N ASN A 179 -0.92 8.01 -32.25
CA ASN A 179 -1.96 7.52 -33.17
C ASN A 179 -1.41 6.65 -34.32
N ALA A 180 -0.09 6.57 -34.52
CA ALA A 180 0.54 5.79 -35.61
C ALA A 180 1.04 4.39 -35.18
N ASN A 181 0.85 4.02 -33.90
CA ASN A 181 1.27 2.74 -33.31
C ASN A 181 2.78 2.51 -33.45
N THR A 182 3.56 3.58 -33.32
CA THR A 182 5.02 3.53 -33.38
C THR A 182 5.66 3.59 -31.99
N GLN A 183 4.91 4.06 -30.98
CA GLN A 183 5.44 4.29 -29.63
C GLN A 183 4.52 3.71 -28.57
N TRP A 184 5.12 2.95 -27.65
CA TRP A 184 4.45 2.38 -26.49
C TRP A 184 5.14 2.85 -25.21
N SER A 185 4.38 3.08 -24.15
CA SER A 185 4.97 3.27 -22.83
C SER A 185 5.72 2.01 -22.40
N GLN A 186 6.64 2.16 -21.45
CA GLN A 186 7.17 0.99 -20.75
C GLN A 186 6.03 0.20 -20.09
N TRP A 187 6.23 -1.10 -19.95
CA TRP A 187 5.34 -1.95 -19.18
C TRP A 187 5.42 -1.59 -17.70
N VAL A 188 4.26 -1.39 -17.07
CA VAL A 188 4.15 -1.18 -15.63
C VAL A 188 3.55 -2.44 -15.02
N ARG A 189 4.29 -3.06 -14.09
CA ARG A 189 3.79 -4.17 -13.28
C ARG A 189 2.97 -3.62 -12.13
N GLN A 190 1.76 -4.14 -11.93
CA GLN A 190 1.00 -3.86 -10.72
C GLN A 190 1.58 -4.69 -9.57
N ALA A 191 2.02 -4.02 -8.49
CA ALA A 191 2.60 -4.69 -7.34
C ALA A 191 1.54 -5.47 -6.56
N LEU A 192 1.90 -6.66 -6.08
CA LEU A 192 1.08 -7.40 -5.12
C LEU A 192 1.29 -6.84 -3.71
N LYS A 193 0.27 -6.95 -2.85
CA LYS A 193 0.37 -6.52 -1.45
C LYS A 193 1.59 -7.12 -0.73
N ALA A 194 1.90 -8.40 -0.98
CA ALA A 194 3.06 -9.07 -0.41
C ALA A 194 4.39 -8.39 -0.78
N GLU A 195 4.50 -7.86 -2.00
CA GLU A 195 5.73 -7.19 -2.48
C GLU A 195 5.89 -5.79 -1.90
N LEU A 196 4.78 -5.11 -1.61
CA LEU A 196 4.76 -3.85 -0.88
C LEU A 196 5.13 -4.06 0.59
N ASP A 197 4.68 -5.17 1.19
CA ASP A 197 4.98 -5.51 2.58
C ASP A 197 6.48 -5.86 2.76
N ASP A 198 7.11 -6.51 1.77
CA ASP A 198 8.58 -6.75 1.76
C ASP A 198 9.39 -5.44 1.58
N GLY A 199 8.85 -4.45 0.88
CA GLY A 199 9.50 -3.15 0.64
C GLY A 199 9.51 -2.18 1.83
N LEU A 200 8.62 -2.37 2.83
CA LEU A 200 8.60 -1.54 4.05
C LEU A 200 9.59 -2.01 5.12
N ASN A 201 9.99 -3.28 5.10
CA ASN A 201 10.84 -3.88 6.13
C ASN A 201 12.34 -3.50 6.04
N LEU A 202 12.75 -2.68 5.07
CA LEU A 202 14.17 -2.44 4.76
C LEU A 202 14.66 -0.98 4.85
N LYS A 203 13.94 -0.06 5.51
CA LYS A 203 14.47 1.31 5.72
C LYS A 203 15.47 1.46 6.88
N PHE A 204 15.75 0.39 7.63
CA PHE A 204 16.96 0.33 8.45
C PHE A 204 18.05 -0.40 7.67
N ASP A 205 18.81 0.36 6.89
CA ASP A 205 20.04 -0.15 6.30
C ASP A 205 21.08 -0.37 7.40
N SER A 206 21.07 -1.57 7.98
CA SER A 206 22.05 -1.98 8.97
C SER A 206 23.49 -1.93 8.43
N SER A 207 23.71 -1.83 7.10
CA SER A 207 25.04 -1.67 6.52
C SER A 207 25.69 -0.33 6.85
N SER A 208 24.90 0.70 7.18
CA SER A 208 25.38 2.00 7.68
C SER A 208 25.95 1.94 9.11
N LEU A 209 25.63 0.90 9.88
CA LEU A 209 26.16 0.71 11.22
C LEU A 209 27.54 0.03 11.17
N SER A 210 28.49 0.55 11.95
CA SER A 210 29.76 -0.14 12.20
C SER A 210 29.53 -1.54 12.82
N SER A 211 30.52 -2.42 12.74
CA SER A 211 30.44 -3.75 13.40
C SER A 211 30.06 -3.64 14.88
N SER A 212 30.56 -2.61 15.57
CA SER A 212 30.22 -2.35 16.96
C SER A 212 28.79 -1.85 17.15
N GLY A 213 28.29 -1.01 16.24
CA GLY A 213 26.90 -0.55 16.24
C GLY A 213 25.93 -1.72 16.05
N LYS A 214 26.21 -2.61 15.08
CA LYS A 214 25.44 -3.84 14.84
C LYS A 214 25.40 -4.74 16.08
N ALA A 215 26.55 -4.95 16.71
CA ALA A 215 26.64 -5.80 17.90
C ALA A 215 25.88 -5.21 19.10
N LEU A 216 25.85 -3.88 19.26
CA LEU A 216 25.12 -3.22 20.35
C LEU A 216 23.60 -3.31 20.17
N VAL A 217 23.08 -3.00 18.98
CA VAL A 217 21.62 -3.05 18.70
C VAL A 217 21.07 -4.47 18.73
N ALA A 218 21.93 -5.49 18.54
CA ALA A 218 21.56 -6.89 18.62
C ALA A 218 21.46 -7.46 20.06
N LYS A 219 21.72 -6.65 21.11
CA LYS A 219 21.64 -7.09 22.50
C LYS A 219 20.18 -7.08 22.99
N ASN A 220 19.77 -8.18 23.62
CA ASN A 220 18.37 -8.40 24.04
C ASN A 220 18.05 -7.83 25.43
N SER A 221 19.01 -7.23 26.11
CA SER A 221 18.82 -6.64 27.43
C SER A 221 19.78 -5.49 27.68
N VAL A 222 19.41 -4.60 28.61
CA VAL A 222 20.30 -3.53 29.09
C VAL A 222 21.56 -4.09 29.75
N SER A 223 21.47 -5.27 30.38
CA SER A 223 22.62 -5.94 30.99
C SER A 223 23.65 -6.38 29.95
N ASP A 224 23.19 -6.95 28.84
CA ASP A 224 24.06 -7.38 27.75
C ASP A 224 24.69 -6.19 27.02
N MET A 225 23.96 -5.08 26.88
CA MET A 225 24.50 -3.82 26.37
C MET A 225 25.61 -3.27 27.25
N ARG A 226 25.42 -3.23 28.58
CA ARG A 226 26.47 -2.80 29.52
C ARG A 226 27.70 -3.69 29.46
N THR A 227 27.51 -5.00 29.40
CA THR A 227 28.60 -5.97 29.28
C THR A 227 29.40 -5.76 27.99
N TYR A 228 28.70 -5.55 26.87
CA TYR A 228 29.34 -5.29 25.58
C TYR A 228 30.18 -4.01 25.58
N LEU A 229 29.67 -2.94 26.20
CA LEU A 229 30.37 -1.68 26.38
C LEU A 229 31.41 -1.70 27.52
N GLN A 230 31.53 -2.83 28.23
CA GLN A 230 32.41 -3.00 29.39
C GLN A 230 32.12 -1.98 30.51
N LEU A 231 30.87 -1.57 30.64
CA LEU A 231 30.43 -0.65 31.69
C LEU A 231 30.38 -1.39 33.03
N LEU A 232 31.11 -0.86 34.00
CA LEU A 232 31.19 -1.40 35.35
C LEU A 232 30.02 -0.92 36.23
N SER A 233 30.04 -1.29 37.51
CA SER A 233 28.96 -1.01 38.47
C SER A 233 28.63 0.47 38.66
N ALA A 234 29.59 1.38 38.39
CA ALA A 234 29.34 2.82 38.47
C ALA A 234 28.26 3.30 37.50
N ALA A 235 28.17 2.70 36.30
CA ALA A 235 27.16 3.05 35.28
C ALA A 235 25.72 2.66 35.67
N GLN A 236 25.54 2.00 36.82
CA GLN A 236 24.25 1.59 37.36
C GLN A 236 23.82 2.42 38.57
N ARG A 237 24.61 3.42 38.96
CA ARG A 237 24.37 4.24 40.15
C ARG A 237 23.95 5.64 39.75
N ASP A 238 22.91 6.16 40.40
CA ASP A 238 22.49 7.54 40.24
C ASP A 238 23.46 8.50 40.95
N VAL A 239 23.45 9.76 40.53
CA VAL A 239 24.14 10.85 41.21
C VAL A 239 23.33 11.30 42.42
N GLY A 240 23.95 11.31 43.60
CA GLY A 240 23.31 11.72 44.86
C GLY A 240 24.01 11.16 46.10
N THR A 241 23.44 11.41 47.28
CA THR A 241 24.03 11.03 48.58
C THR A 241 23.32 9.86 49.27
N GLY A 242 22.28 9.30 48.65
CA GLY A 242 21.55 8.14 49.14
C GLY A 242 22.31 6.81 49.01
N ALA A 243 21.74 5.74 49.55
CA ALA A 243 22.32 4.41 49.45
C ALA A 243 22.52 3.99 47.99
N ASN A 244 23.68 3.40 47.68
CA ASN A 244 24.08 2.99 46.33
C ASN A 244 24.19 4.13 45.28
N GLN A 245 24.25 5.39 45.70
CA GLN A 245 24.51 6.53 44.81
C GLN A 245 25.99 6.93 44.78
N ILE A 246 26.36 7.74 43.79
CA ILE A 246 27.67 8.39 43.69
C ILE A 246 27.50 9.88 43.99
N PRO A 247 28.05 10.40 45.09
CA PRO A 247 27.99 11.82 45.40
C PRO A 247 28.73 12.67 44.36
N ASP A 248 28.10 13.76 43.90
CA ASP A 248 28.79 14.77 43.09
C ASP A 248 29.61 15.73 43.97
N MET A 249 30.26 16.71 43.34
CA MET A 249 31.05 17.71 44.06
C MET A 249 30.20 18.62 44.97
N ASN A 250 28.92 18.82 44.67
CA ASN A 250 28.03 19.66 45.48
C ASN A 250 27.73 19.04 46.84
N ALA A 251 27.71 17.70 46.91
CA ALA A 251 27.64 16.95 48.15
C ALA A 251 28.85 17.18 49.08
N PHE A 252 29.95 17.73 48.54
CA PHE A 252 31.14 18.16 49.26
C PHE A 252 31.29 19.69 49.29
N SER A 253 30.18 20.44 49.34
CA SER A 253 30.24 21.91 49.42
C SER A 253 30.94 22.40 50.69
N GLY A 254 31.71 23.48 50.56
CA GLY A 254 32.48 24.05 51.66
C GLY A 254 32.90 25.49 51.39
N SER A 255 33.37 26.16 52.45
CA SER A 255 33.97 27.49 52.41
C SER A 255 35.33 27.42 53.06
N ILE A 256 36.40 27.50 52.25
CA ILE A 256 37.79 27.34 52.72
C ILE A 256 38.39 28.72 53.03
N VAL A 257 37.97 29.27 54.17
CA VAL A 257 38.45 30.55 54.73
C VAL A 257 38.75 30.39 56.22
N SER A 258 39.31 31.43 56.86
CA SER A 258 39.76 31.40 58.27
C SER A 258 38.68 30.96 59.26
N LYS A 259 37.41 31.27 58.99
CA LYS A 259 36.23 30.68 59.65
C LYS A 259 35.38 30.01 58.59
N GLY A 260 35.59 28.71 58.43
CA GLY A 260 35.13 27.94 57.27
C GLY A 260 34.40 26.66 57.65
N TYR A 261 33.97 25.94 56.63
CA TYR A 261 33.33 24.63 56.80
C TYR A 261 33.53 23.73 55.56
N GLN A 262 33.33 22.44 55.78
CA GLN A 262 33.24 21.40 54.76
C GLN A 262 32.05 20.49 55.09
N LYS A 263 31.11 20.35 54.16
CA LYS A 263 30.04 19.35 54.25
C LYS A 263 30.49 18.04 53.60
N LEU A 264 30.00 16.92 54.12
CA LEU A 264 30.24 15.59 53.57
C LEU A 264 28.91 14.95 53.14
N PRO A 265 28.93 14.06 52.13
CA PRO A 265 27.72 13.40 51.61
C PRO A 265 26.88 12.67 52.66
N GLY A 266 27.50 12.19 53.75
CA GLY A 266 26.82 11.52 54.85
C GLY A 266 26.08 12.47 55.82
N GLY A 267 26.06 13.77 55.54
CA GLY A 267 25.42 14.80 56.39
C GLY A 267 26.36 15.42 57.43
N LEU A 268 27.53 14.81 57.69
CA LEU A 268 28.53 15.38 58.60
C LEU A 268 29.06 16.71 58.03
N ILE A 269 29.16 17.70 58.91
CA ILE A 269 29.70 19.02 58.66
C ILE A 269 30.90 19.20 59.60
N ILE A 270 32.05 19.55 59.02
CA ILE A 270 33.26 19.94 59.73
C ILE A 270 33.35 21.45 59.64
N GLN A 271 33.42 22.15 60.76
CA GLN A 271 33.57 23.61 60.81
C GLN A 271 34.81 23.98 61.61
N TRP A 272 35.43 25.10 61.27
CA TRP A 272 36.58 25.62 62.01
C TRP A 272 36.54 27.14 62.06
N GLY A 273 37.28 27.71 63.01
CA GLY A 273 37.41 29.15 63.11
C GLY A 273 38.42 29.60 64.15
N ILE A 274 38.48 30.92 64.32
CA ILE A 274 39.38 31.60 65.24
C ILE A 274 38.63 32.77 65.89
N ASN A 275 38.60 32.82 67.22
CA ASN A 275 37.85 33.82 67.96
C ASN A 275 38.55 34.17 69.28
N ASN A 276 38.26 35.38 69.78
CA ASN A 276 38.65 35.76 71.13
C ASN A 276 37.76 35.05 72.16
N ALA A 277 38.37 34.55 73.23
CA ALA A 277 37.66 34.00 74.38
C ALA A 277 37.36 35.09 75.41
N SER A 278 36.22 34.99 76.11
CA SER A 278 36.02 35.85 77.29
C SER A 278 36.96 35.39 78.40
N VAL A 279 37.40 36.34 79.22
CA VAL A 279 38.11 36.08 80.47
C VAL A 279 37.11 35.69 81.57
N GLY A 280 37.52 34.81 82.47
CA GLY A 280 36.74 34.36 83.63
C GLY A 280 36.24 32.90 83.52
N GLY A 281 36.52 32.11 84.57
CA GLY A 281 36.27 30.67 84.61
C GLY A 281 34.87 30.21 85.05
N THR A 282 33.92 31.12 85.27
CA THR A 282 32.58 30.77 85.83
C THR A 282 31.69 30.09 84.80
N SER A 283 30.98 29.01 85.17
CA SER A 283 30.02 28.29 84.32
C SER A 283 28.90 29.21 83.81
N GLY A 284 28.64 29.21 82.50
CA GLY A 284 27.60 30.03 81.86
C GLY A 284 28.10 31.34 81.22
N ASN A 285 29.30 31.81 81.59
CA ASN A 285 29.96 32.95 80.96
C ASN A 285 30.81 32.51 79.75
N GLY A 286 30.95 33.39 78.75
CA GLY A 286 31.76 33.18 77.54
C GLY A 286 31.28 34.03 76.35
N GLU A 287 32.16 34.26 75.37
CA GLU A 287 31.84 34.97 74.13
C GLU A 287 30.97 34.06 73.27
N ASP A 288 29.93 34.63 72.68
CA ASP A 288 29.08 33.90 71.75
C ASP A 288 29.78 33.83 70.39
N VAL A 289 30.30 32.65 70.07
CA VAL A 289 31.04 32.39 68.85
C VAL A 289 30.14 31.68 67.84
N PRO A 290 29.70 32.37 66.77
CA PRO A 290 28.87 31.73 65.75
C PRO A 290 29.71 30.77 64.92
N TYR A 291 29.14 29.59 64.65
CA TYR A 291 29.67 28.68 63.64
C TYR A 291 29.70 29.35 62.25
N ALA A 292 30.46 28.80 61.30
CA ALA A 292 30.51 29.34 59.95
C ALA A 292 29.14 29.24 59.25
N ILE A 293 28.41 28.16 59.54
CA ILE A 293 26.99 27.95 59.23
C ILE A 293 26.31 27.25 60.43
N PRO A 294 25.00 27.41 60.63
CA PRO A 294 24.28 26.61 61.62
C PRO A 294 24.37 25.12 61.32
N PHE A 295 24.54 24.28 62.34
CA PHE A 295 24.37 22.83 62.22
C PHE A 295 22.87 22.50 62.09
N PRO A 296 22.42 21.79 61.05
CA PRO A 296 20.99 21.53 60.87
C PRO A 296 20.32 20.81 62.04
N ASN A 297 21.01 19.87 62.69
CA ASN A 297 20.49 19.03 63.77
C ASN A 297 21.25 19.21 65.08
N GLY A 298 22.58 19.35 65.03
CA GLY A 298 23.35 19.60 66.25
C GLY A 298 24.86 19.51 66.08
N CYS A 299 25.57 20.14 67.01
CA CYS A 299 27.01 19.98 67.18
C CYS A 299 27.29 18.76 68.07
N LEU A 300 28.08 17.82 67.57
CA LEU A 300 28.44 16.58 68.26
C LEU A 300 29.71 16.74 69.11
N SER A 301 30.68 17.50 68.60
CA SER A 301 31.98 17.68 69.24
C SER A 301 32.55 19.05 68.93
N LEU A 302 33.17 19.67 69.92
CA LEU A 302 33.81 20.98 69.82
C LEU A 302 35.11 20.97 70.61
N THR A 303 36.18 21.46 69.99
CA THR A 303 37.48 21.58 70.64
C THR A 303 38.08 22.92 70.30
N ALA A 304 38.58 23.62 71.32
CA ALA A 304 39.29 24.88 71.19
C ALA A 304 40.74 24.72 71.65
N THR A 305 41.65 25.37 70.95
CA THR A 305 43.10 25.32 71.16
C THR A 305 43.66 26.72 71.17
N PHE A 306 44.53 27.00 72.13
CA PHE A 306 45.13 28.32 72.31
C PHE A 306 46.00 28.70 71.11
N ASP A 307 45.90 29.94 70.65
CA ASP A 307 46.57 30.42 69.43
C ASP A 307 47.28 31.78 69.59
N ASN A 308 47.48 32.27 70.82
CA ASN A 308 48.38 33.41 71.02
C ASN A 308 49.81 32.93 71.26
N GLY A 309 50.79 33.72 70.81
CA GLY A 309 52.17 33.63 71.29
C GLY A 309 52.31 34.43 72.58
N GLY A 310 52.63 33.77 73.71
CA GLY A 310 52.79 34.45 74.99
C GLY A 310 53.38 33.56 76.08
N PRO A 311 53.83 34.15 77.20
CA PRO A 311 54.42 33.40 78.32
C PRO A 311 53.40 32.61 79.15
N VAL A 312 52.11 32.92 79.01
CA VAL A 312 50.99 32.25 79.70
C VAL A 312 50.17 31.49 78.66
N ILE A 313 49.89 30.20 78.93
CA ILE A 313 49.08 29.33 78.08
C ILE A 313 47.77 29.02 78.82
N PRO A 314 46.71 29.78 78.56
CA PRO A 314 45.44 29.59 79.23
C PRO A 314 44.70 28.37 78.70
N SER A 315 44.00 27.69 79.60
CA SER A 315 43.04 26.65 79.22
C SER A 315 41.78 27.29 78.62
N ALA A 316 41.19 26.64 77.61
CA ALA A 316 39.90 27.03 77.04
C ALA A 316 38.79 26.12 77.56
N ALA A 317 37.59 26.69 77.70
CA ALA A 317 36.36 25.92 77.74
C ALA A 317 35.44 26.39 76.61
N ALA A 318 35.02 25.45 75.77
CA ALA A 318 34.10 25.66 74.67
C ALA A 318 32.80 24.90 74.98
N SER A 319 31.74 25.64 75.31
CA SER A 319 30.46 25.06 75.77
C SER A 319 29.45 25.10 74.64
N LEU A 320 28.90 23.94 74.27
CA LEU A 320 27.82 23.85 73.29
C LEU A 320 26.58 24.56 73.84
N VAL A 321 26.01 25.48 73.06
CA VAL A 321 24.79 26.22 73.45
C VAL A 321 23.65 25.79 72.55
N ASP A 322 23.77 26.04 71.26
CA ASP A 322 22.78 25.64 70.27
C ASP A 322 23.45 25.32 68.91
N ASN A 323 22.63 25.27 67.87
CA ASN A 323 23.04 24.91 66.52
C ASN A 323 23.71 26.07 65.77
N VAL A 324 23.68 27.30 66.29
CA VAL A 324 24.16 28.52 65.63
C VAL A 324 25.46 29.00 66.25
N TYR A 325 25.64 28.84 67.55
CA TYR A 325 26.84 29.29 68.25
C TYR A 325 27.21 28.41 69.46
N PHE A 326 28.42 28.64 69.96
CA PHE A 326 28.91 28.09 71.23
C PHE A 326 29.51 29.21 72.08
N LYS A 327 29.70 28.95 73.37
CA LYS A 327 30.37 29.88 74.28
C LYS A 327 31.84 29.54 74.40
N LEU A 328 32.71 30.53 74.14
CA LEU A 328 34.16 30.41 74.27
C LEU A 328 34.68 31.26 75.43
N ARG A 329 35.39 30.62 76.36
CA ARG A 329 36.04 31.30 77.50
C ARG A 329 37.41 30.72 77.81
N CYS A 330 38.19 31.47 78.57
CA CYS A 330 39.52 31.06 79.03
C CYS A 330 39.67 31.20 80.56
N SER A 331 40.71 30.56 81.11
CA SER A 331 41.00 30.56 82.56
C SER A 331 41.50 31.90 83.11
N GLU A 332 41.83 32.87 82.26
CA GLU A 332 42.44 34.13 82.66
C GLU A 332 41.44 35.14 83.21
N ALA A 333 41.90 36.08 84.04
CA ALA A 333 41.06 37.10 84.67
C ALA A 333 40.98 38.42 83.87
N SER A 334 41.95 38.70 82.99
CA SER A 334 41.98 39.89 82.14
C SER A 334 42.87 39.65 80.91
N GLY A 335 42.67 40.41 79.83
CA GLY A 335 43.41 40.31 78.58
C GLY A 335 42.56 39.87 77.39
N SER A 336 43.22 39.59 76.26
CA SER A 336 42.61 39.17 74.99
C SER A 336 43.34 37.91 74.51
N TYR A 337 42.62 36.78 74.44
CA TYR A 337 43.19 35.47 74.16
C TYR A 337 42.43 34.82 73.01
N ILE A 338 43.16 34.55 71.92
CA ILE A 338 42.59 33.97 70.71
C ILE A 338 42.74 32.45 70.77
N PHE A 339 41.68 31.75 70.38
CA PHE A 339 41.67 30.31 70.25
C PHE A 339 41.20 29.93 68.84
N ARG A 340 41.85 28.91 68.27
CA ARG A 340 41.32 28.19 67.13
C ARG A 340 40.41 27.08 67.60
N TRP A 341 39.33 26.85 66.88
CA TRP A 341 38.38 25.81 67.20
C TRP A 341 38.03 24.97 65.98
N ILE A 342 37.67 23.72 66.25
CA ILE A 342 37.08 22.79 65.29
C ILE A 342 35.82 22.19 65.90
N ALA A 343 34.77 22.14 65.10
CA ALA A 343 33.47 21.62 65.47
C ALA A 343 33.02 20.57 64.44
N LEU A 344 32.41 19.49 64.94
CA LEU A 344 31.81 18.42 64.14
C LEU A 344 30.34 18.32 64.48
N GLY A 345 29.47 18.27 63.47
CA GLY A 345 28.03 18.19 63.65
C GLY A 345 27.32 17.84 62.34
N PHE A 346 25.99 17.87 62.33
CA PHE A 346 25.15 17.57 61.16
C PHE A 346 23.79 18.25 61.30
#